data_AF-A0A968P6G9-F1
#
_entry.id   AF-A0A968P6G9-F1
#
_cell.length_a   1.000
_cell.length_b   1.000
_cell.length_c   1.000
_cell.angle_alpha   90.00
_cell.angle_beta   90.00
_cell.angle_gamma   90.00
#
_symmetry.space_group_name_H-M   'P 1'
#
loop_
_entity.id
_entity.type
_entity.pdbx_description
1 polymer ?
#
loop_
_entity_poly.entity_id
_entity_poly.type
_entity_poly.pdbx_seq_one_letter_code
_entity_poly.pdbx_strand_id
1 'polypeptide(L)'
;MGDRGAELRAAIDHDRGLRPEVLPLTFVVPGDQVPELIEFRGVAWRNEPSPISGAERTVWTGNPVILEVPLISPTAPGLTVVRPKAYWIPPAWTEVIERLERHGIELEHTAAPRELEVEMYRLDEAVVDPSPSEGRVR
;
A
#
# COMPACT_ATOMS: atom_id res chain seq x y z
N MET A 1 12.47 19.65 -23.29
CA MET A 1 11.24 19.24 -22.57
C MET A 1 10.75 17.96 -23.24
N GLY A 2 10.43 16.93 -22.45
CA GLY A 2 10.63 15.52 -22.82
C GLY A 2 9.78 14.96 -23.96
N ASP A 3 10.46 14.39 -24.95
CA ASP A 3 9.90 13.78 -26.16
C ASP A 3 8.99 12.54 -25.92
N ARG A 4 8.92 12.02 -24.69
CA ARG A 4 8.14 10.81 -24.32
C ARG A 4 6.85 11.07 -23.53
N GLY A 5 6.37 12.32 -23.51
CA GLY A 5 5.17 12.67 -22.74
C GLY A 5 3.88 11.95 -23.19
N ALA A 6 3.78 11.61 -24.47
CA ALA A 6 2.62 10.89 -25.02
C ALA A 6 2.58 9.41 -24.58
N GLU A 7 3.72 8.73 -24.64
CA GLU A 7 3.87 7.33 -24.21
C GLU A 7 3.56 7.18 -22.72
N LEU A 8 4.05 8.10 -21.88
CA LEU A 8 3.78 8.08 -20.45
C LEU A 8 2.28 8.24 -20.15
N ARG A 9 1.59 9.16 -20.83
CA ARG A 9 0.14 9.33 -20.68
C ARG A 9 -0.63 8.08 -21.09
N ALA A 10 -0.27 7.47 -22.22
CA ALA A 10 -0.88 6.23 -22.67
C ALA A 10 -0.65 5.07 -21.67
N ALA A 11 0.53 4.96 -21.08
CA ALA A 11 0.81 3.95 -20.05
C ALA A 11 0.00 4.19 -18.77
N ILE A 12 -0.14 5.46 -18.33
CA ILE A 12 -0.98 5.84 -17.19
C ILE A 12 -2.45 5.48 -17.46
N ASP A 13 -2.96 5.79 -18.64
CA ASP A 13 -4.35 5.51 -18.99
C ASP A 13 -4.60 3.99 -19.11
N HIS A 14 -3.65 3.25 -19.66
CA HIS A 14 -3.68 1.78 -19.67
C HIS A 14 -3.74 1.21 -18.26
N ASP A 15 -2.84 1.64 -17.38
CA ASP A 15 -2.76 1.20 -15.97
C ASP A 15 -4.04 1.54 -15.20
N ARG A 16 -4.55 2.77 -15.35
CA ARG A 16 -5.85 3.19 -14.77
C ARG A 16 -7.03 2.38 -15.29
N GLY A 17 -6.93 1.87 -16.52
CA GLY A 17 -7.94 1.01 -17.13
C GLY A 17 -7.89 -0.43 -16.64
N LEU A 18 -6.82 -0.86 -15.95
CA LEU A 18 -6.70 -2.23 -15.47
C LEU A 18 -7.77 -2.54 -14.42
N ARG A 19 -8.45 -3.68 -14.63
CA ARG A 19 -9.44 -4.24 -13.71
C ARG A 19 -9.12 -5.73 -13.51
N PRO A 20 -8.03 -6.06 -12.79
CA PRO A 20 -7.70 -7.46 -12.53
C PRO A 20 -8.81 -8.10 -11.69
N GLU A 21 -9.09 -9.36 -12.00
CA GLU A 21 -10.11 -10.18 -11.33
C GLU A 21 -9.69 -10.52 -9.88
N VAL A 22 -8.40 -10.77 -9.66
CA VAL A 22 -7.84 -11.02 -8.33
C VAL A 22 -7.00 -9.83 -7.90
N LEU A 23 -7.24 -9.37 -6.68
CA LEU A 23 -6.55 -8.23 -6.09
C LEU A 23 -5.71 -8.66 -4.90
N PRO A 24 -4.40 -8.35 -4.89
CA PRO A 24 -3.60 -8.44 -3.68
C PRO A 24 -3.95 -7.28 -2.74
N LEU A 25 -4.27 -7.60 -1.49
CA LEU A 25 -4.52 -6.63 -0.42
C LEU A 25 -3.27 -6.37 0.42
N THR A 26 -2.39 -7.37 0.52
CA THR A 26 -1.11 -7.27 1.22
C THR A 26 0.00 -7.87 0.38
N PHE A 27 1.23 -7.43 0.64
CA PHE A 27 2.44 -7.98 0.02
C PHE A 27 3.36 -8.50 1.10
N VAL A 28 4.01 -9.63 0.84
CA VAL A 28 4.91 -10.31 1.75
C VAL A 28 6.26 -10.55 1.09
N VAL A 29 7.29 -10.69 1.91
CA VAL A 29 8.59 -11.17 1.43
C VAL A 29 8.44 -12.65 1.07
N PRO A 30 8.80 -13.09 -0.15
CA PRO A 30 8.78 -14.50 -0.51
C PRO A 30 9.60 -15.33 0.49
N GLY A 31 8.97 -16.31 1.15
CA GLY A 31 9.59 -17.04 2.26
C GLY A 31 10.66 -18.05 1.86
N ASP A 32 10.74 -18.40 0.59
CA ASP A 32 11.67 -19.38 0.01
C ASP A 32 12.92 -18.73 -0.61
N GLN A 33 13.00 -17.39 -0.62
CA GLN A 33 14.10 -16.67 -1.25
C GLN A 33 15.09 -16.18 -0.19
N VAL A 34 16.35 -16.59 -0.35
CA VAL A 34 17.47 -15.93 0.36
C VAL A 34 17.53 -14.49 -0.17
N PRO A 35 17.49 -13.46 0.70
CA PRO A 35 17.54 -12.07 0.25
C PRO A 35 18.78 -11.83 -0.60
N GLU A 36 18.60 -11.24 -1.78
CA GLU A 36 19.71 -10.80 -2.61
C GLU A 36 20.53 -9.77 -1.83
N LEU A 37 21.85 -9.97 -1.74
CA LEU A 37 22.75 -8.97 -1.18
C LEU A 37 23.06 -7.92 -2.25
N ILE A 38 22.87 -6.66 -1.91
CA ILE A 38 23.22 -5.53 -2.78
C ILE A 38 24.41 -4.76 -2.21
N GLU A 39 25.21 -4.20 -3.12
CA GLU A 39 26.26 -3.24 -2.77
C GLU A 39 25.63 -1.89 -2.41
N PHE A 40 25.50 -1.63 -1.11
CA PHE A 40 25.03 -0.36 -0.60
C PHE A 40 26.21 0.60 -0.35
N ARG A 41 26.19 1.74 -1.04
CA ARG A 41 27.17 2.81 -0.85
C ARG A 41 26.84 3.61 0.40
N GLY A 42 27.55 3.33 1.49
CA GLY A 42 27.37 3.96 2.79
C GLY A 42 28.51 4.90 3.19
N VAL A 43 28.44 5.37 4.44
CA VAL A 43 29.49 6.18 5.09
C VAL A 43 29.97 5.43 6.33
N ALA A 44 31.27 5.31 6.55
CA ALA A 44 31.84 4.64 7.72
C ALA A 44 31.43 5.33 9.03
N TRP A 45 31.15 4.54 10.05
CA TRP A 45 30.89 4.99 11.41
C TRP A 45 31.77 4.25 12.42
N ARG A 46 31.85 4.80 13.62
CA ARG A 46 32.37 4.12 14.82
C ARG A 46 31.47 4.43 15.99
N ASN A 47 31.37 3.53 16.95
CA ASN A 47 30.67 3.82 18.19
C ASN A 47 31.65 4.26 19.28
N GLU A 48 31.28 5.28 20.03
CA GLU A 48 32.05 5.81 21.15
C GLU A 48 31.10 6.14 22.32
N PRO A 49 31.51 5.94 23.58
CA PRO A 49 30.70 6.34 24.72
C PRO A 49 30.57 7.86 24.81
N SER A 50 29.35 8.33 25.08
CA SER A 50 29.04 9.74 25.29
C SER A 50 29.73 10.27 26.56
N PRO A 51 30.50 11.38 26.48
CA PRO A 51 31.14 11.97 27.65
C PRO A 51 30.16 12.49 28.71
N ILE A 52 28.90 12.73 28.33
CA ILE A 52 27.88 13.32 29.20
C ILE A 52 26.99 12.25 29.82
N SER A 53 26.60 11.23 29.05
CA SER A 53 25.61 10.23 29.48
C SER A 53 26.17 8.81 29.63
N GLY A 54 27.40 8.54 29.16
CA GLY A 54 27.98 7.20 29.12
C GLY A 54 27.36 6.25 28.09
N ALA A 55 26.27 6.65 27.42
CA ALA A 55 25.61 5.85 26.41
C ALA A 55 26.44 5.74 25.12
N GLU A 56 26.36 4.60 24.43
CA GLU A 56 26.95 4.40 23.10
C GLU A 56 26.40 5.43 22.10
N ARG A 57 27.30 6.13 21.40
CA ARG A 57 26.98 7.08 20.35
C ARG A 57 27.67 6.67 19.05
N THR A 58 26.91 6.64 17.97
CA THR A 58 27.45 6.48 16.62
C THR A 58 28.05 7.80 16.11
N VAL A 59 29.30 7.77 15.67
CA VAL A 59 30.04 8.88 15.07
C VAL A 59 30.37 8.56 13.62
N TRP A 60 29.78 9.31 12.70
CA TRP A 60 30.05 9.20 11.27
C TRP A 60 31.41 9.82 10.93
N THR A 61 32.23 9.09 10.16
CA THR A 61 33.60 9.49 9.82
C THR A 61 33.72 10.23 8.50
N GLY A 62 32.66 10.23 7.68
CA GLY A 62 32.65 10.84 6.35
C GLY A 62 33.37 10.03 5.26
N ASN A 63 34.04 8.93 5.61
CA ASN A 63 34.70 8.06 4.64
C ASN A 63 33.67 7.16 3.94
N PRO A 64 33.70 7.03 2.60
CA PRO A 64 32.79 6.15 1.87
C PRO A 64 33.11 4.68 2.16
N VAL A 65 32.07 3.84 2.26
CA VAL A 65 32.19 2.39 2.39
C VAL A 65 31.19 1.69 1.47
N ILE A 66 31.50 0.45 1.08
CA ILE A 66 30.54 -0.45 0.45
C ILE A 66 30.11 -1.47 1.50
N LEU A 67 28.81 -1.61 1.70
CA LEU A 67 28.20 -2.60 2.57
C LEU A 67 27.45 -3.62 1.71
N GLU A 68 27.57 -4.89 2.03
CA GLU A 68 26.66 -5.91 1.51
C GLU A 68 25.45 -5.98 2.44
N VAL A 69 24.29 -5.57 1.96
CA VAL A 69 23.05 -5.57 2.74
C VAL A 69 21.96 -6.37 2.04
N PRO A 70 21.13 -7.11 2.80
CA PRO A 70 20.02 -7.85 2.20
C PRO A 70 18.96 -6.89 1.66
N LEU A 71 18.62 -7.05 0.39
CA LEU A 71 17.48 -6.40 -0.23
C LEU A 71 16.20 -7.14 0.17
N ILE A 72 15.45 -6.55 1.09
CA ILE A 72 14.15 -7.08 1.53
C ILE A 72 13.05 -6.36 0.76
N SER A 73 12.41 -7.05 -0.18
CA SER A 73 11.33 -6.48 -0.99
C SER A 73 10.06 -7.35 -0.86
N PRO A 74 8.99 -6.83 -0.22
CA PRO A 74 7.71 -7.53 -0.18
C PRO A 74 7.03 -7.42 -1.56
N THR A 75 7.34 -8.35 -2.44
CA THR A 75 6.85 -8.37 -3.84
C THR A 75 5.80 -9.46 -4.08
N ALA A 76 5.75 -10.50 -3.25
CA ALA A 76 4.77 -11.56 -3.41
C ALA A 76 3.40 -11.13 -2.85
N PRO A 77 2.29 -11.47 -3.52
CA PRO A 77 0.96 -11.24 -2.97
C PRO A 77 0.75 -12.11 -1.73
N GLY A 78 0.38 -11.48 -0.61
CA GLY A 78 0.02 -12.16 0.62
C GLY A 78 -1.46 -12.55 0.61
N LEU A 79 -2.31 -11.66 1.12
CA LEU A 79 -3.76 -11.81 1.06
C LEU A 79 -4.27 -11.40 -0.32
N THR A 80 -5.06 -12.27 -0.96
CA THR A 80 -5.72 -11.99 -2.23
C THR A 80 -7.22 -12.14 -2.11
N VAL A 81 -7.96 -11.34 -2.88
CA VAL A 81 -9.43 -11.38 -2.95
C VAL A 81 -9.90 -11.31 -4.38
N VAL A 82 -11.06 -11.90 -4.68
CA VAL A 82 -11.72 -11.72 -5.97
C VAL A 82 -12.44 -10.38 -5.96
N ARG A 83 -12.24 -9.58 -7.01
CA ARG A 83 -12.87 -8.27 -7.17
C ARG A 83 -14.38 -8.46 -7.37
N PRO A 84 -15.23 -7.90 -6.48
CA PRO A 84 -16.67 -7.92 -6.70
C PRO A 84 -17.03 -7.02 -7.89
N LYS A 85 -18.06 -7.42 -8.62
CA LYS A 85 -18.58 -6.65 -9.77
C LYS A 85 -19.19 -5.32 -9.33
N ALA A 86 -19.91 -5.34 -8.21
CA ALA A 86 -20.55 -4.20 -7.59
C ALA A 86 -20.85 -4.51 -6.12
N TYR A 87 -21.15 -3.48 -5.33
CA TYR A 87 -21.67 -3.61 -3.97
C TYR A 87 -23.11 -3.12 -3.93
N TRP A 88 -23.97 -3.88 -3.25
CA TRP A 88 -25.34 -3.48 -2.97
C TRP A 88 -25.39 -2.78 -1.61
N ILE A 89 -25.93 -1.56 -1.58
CA ILE A 89 -26.07 -0.77 -0.35
C ILE A 89 -27.57 -0.65 -0.06
N PRO A 90 -28.04 -1.09 1.12
CA PRO A 90 -29.44 -0.91 1.50
C PRO A 90 -29.83 0.58 1.55
N PRO A 91 -31.05 0.95 1.10
CA PRO A 91 -31.49 2.35 1.07
C PRO A 91 -31.59 2.99 2.46
N ALA A 92 -31.69 2.17 3.52
CA ALA A 92 -31.72 2.64 4.90
C ALA A 92 -30.38 3.23 5.38
N TRP A 93 -29.27 2.99 4.66
CA TRP A 93 -27.93 3.42 5.06
C TRP A 93 -27.56 4.77 4.44
N THR A 94 -28.37 5.79 4.68
CA THR A 94 -28.24 7.12 4.06
C THR A 94 -26.88 7.77 4.33
N GLU A 95 -26.33 7.63 5.53
CA GLU A 95 -25.01 8.19 5.88
C GLU A 95 -23.87 7.59 5.02
N VAL A 96 -23.95 6.29 4.70
CA VAL A 96 -22.96 5.65 3.82
C VAL A 96 -23.08 6.20 2.40
N ILE A 97 -24.31 6.30 1.88
CA ILE A 97 -24.59 6.83 0.55
C ILE A 97 -24.05 8.26 0.42
N GLU A 98 -24.39 9.15 1.36
CA GLU A 98 -23.93 10.54 1.36
C GLU A 98 -22.40 10.66 1.40
N ARG A 99 -21.71 9.79 2.14
CA ARG A 99 -20.24 9.78 2.19
C ARG A 99 -19.65 9.36 0.85
N LEU A 100 -20.18 8.31 0.23
CA LEU A 100 -19.72 7.85 -1.08
C LEU A 100 -19.88 8.94 -2.14
N GLU A 101 -21.01 9.64 -2.16
CA GLU A 101 -21.25 10.78 -3.05
C GLU A 101 -20.24 11.91 -2.83
N ARG A 102 -19.98 12.28 -1.56
CA ARG A 102 -18.97 13.31 -1.22
C ARG A 102 -17.57 12.94 -1.68
N HIS A 103 -17.24 11.65 -1.70
CA HIS A 103 -15.97 11.14 -2.20
C HIS A 103 -15.94 10.95 -3.73
N GLY A 104 -17.01 11.31 -4.44
CA GLY A 104 -17.10 11.22 -5.90
C GLY A 104 -17.17 9.78 -6.41
N ILE A 105 -17.64 8.85 -5.58
CA ILE A 105 -17.84 7.45 -5.98
C ILE A 105 -19.16 7.36 -6.74
N GLU A 106 -19.13 6.72 -7.91
CA GLU A 106 -20.29 6.54 -8.77
C GLU A 106 -21.29 5.57 -8.13
N LEU A 107 -22.56 5.98 -8.06
CA LEU A 107 -23.67 5.19 -7.50
C LEU A 107 -24.78 5.05 -8.55
N GLU A 108 -25.38 3.85 -8.61
CA GLU A 108 -26.58 3.58 -9.40
C GLU A 108 -27.76 3.34 -8.45
N HIS A 109 -28.83 4.14 -8.57
CA HIS A 109 -30.06 3.95 -7.81
C HIS A 109 -30.99 2.94 -8.49
N THR A 110 -31.52 2.00 -7.71
CA THR A 110 -32.53 1.07 -8.22
C THR A 110 -33.92 1.70 -8.18
N ALA A 111 -34.68 1.57 -9.28
CA ALA A 111 -36.04 2.10 -9.39
C ALA A 111 -37.10 1.27 -8.65
N ALA A 112 -36.80 0.02 -8.33
CA ALA A 112 -37.72 -0.91 -7.67
C ALA A 112 -36.94 -1.90 -6.80
N PRO A 113 -37.58 -2.46 -5.75
CA PRO A 113 -37.00 -3.52 -4.93
C PRO A 113 -36.56 -4.72 -5.78
N ARG A 114 -35.43 -5.32 -5.41
CA ARG A 114 -34.88 -6.52 -6.06
C ARG A 114 -34.50 -7.56 -5.01
N GLU A 115 -34.77 -8.82 -5.32
CA GLU A 115 -34.24 -9.96 -4.57
C GLU A 115 -33.05 -10.52 -5.33
N LEU A 116 -31.89 -10.60 -4.65
CA LEU A 116 -30.62 -11.01 -5.24
C LEU A 116 -29.89 -11.90 -4.25
N GLU A 117 -29.29 -12.99 -4.75
CA GLU A 117 -28.31 -13.74 -3.98
C GLU A 117 -26.99 -12.97 -3.98
N VAL A 118 -26.55 -12.59 -2.79
CA VAL A 118 -25.36 -11.76 -2.58
C VAL A 118 -24.52 -12.32 -1.43
N GLU A 119 -23.23 -12.07 -1.47
CA GLU A 119 -22.36 -12.22 -0.30
C GLU A 119 -22.44 -10.95 0.55
N MET A 120 -22.68 -11.11 1.86
CA MET A 120 -22.82 -9.99 2.78
C MET A 120 -21.59 -9.88 3.68
N TYR A 121 -20.90 -8.74 3.61
CA TYR A 121 -19.84 -8.39 4.54
C TYR A 121 -20.42 -7.71 5.77
N ARG A 122 -20.00 -8.15 6.96
CA ARG A 122 -20.20 -7.43 8.22
C ARG A 122 -18.86 -6.92 8.71
N LEU A 123 -18.80 -5.62 8.99
CA LEU A 123 -17.63 -4.94 9.52
C LEU A 123 -17.96 -4.55 10.97
N ASP A 124 -17.64 -5.43 11.91
CA ASP A 124 -18.05 -5.24 13.31
C ASP A 124 -17.11 -4.29 14.08
N GLU A 125 -15.79 -4.36 13.82
CA GLU A 125 -14.77 -3.55 14.50
C GLU A 125 -13.79 -2.96 13.49
N ALA A 126 -14.29 -2.14 12.56
CA ALA A 126 -13.44 -1.41 11.63
C ALA A 126 -12.62 -0.35 12.39
N VAL A 127 -11.36 -0.67 12.67
CA VAL A 127 -10.40 0.24 13.30
C VAL A 127 -9.35 0.64 12.28
N VAL A 128 -9.16 1.94 12.15
CA VAL A 128 -8.08 2.54 11.37
C VAL A 128 -6.76 2.32 12.11
N ASP A 129 -5.70 1.95 11.40
CA ASP A 129 -4.38 1.80 12.00
C ASP A 129 -3.97 3.13 12.67
N PRO A 130 -3.64 3.14 13.97
CA PRO A 130 -3.25 4.36 14.67
C PRO A 130 -1.97 4.99 14.10
N SER A 131 -1.18 4.23 13.34
CA SER A 131 0.05 4.69 12.71
C SER A 131 -0.09 4.80 11.19
N PRO A 132 0.18 5.98 10.60
CA PRO A 132 0.15 6.12 9.15
C PRO A 132 1.34 5.40 8.51
N SER A 133 1.09 4.67 7.42
CA SER A 133 2.12 4.04 6.60
C SER A 133 2.46 4.99 5.45
N GLU A 134 3.70 5.47 5.38
CA GLU A 134 4.13 6.43 4.34
C GLU A 134 3.22 7.68 4.25
N GLY A 135 2.69 8.13 5.39
CA GLY A 135 1.75 9.26 5.45
C GLY A 135 0.33 8.93 4.97
N ARG A 136 0.01 7.67 4.71
CA ARG A 136 -1.33 7.20 4.34
C ARG A 136 -1.99 6.47 5.51
N VAL A 137 -3.25 6.81 5.74
CA VAL A 137 -4.12 6.14 6.70
C VAL A 137 -4.45 4.74 6.15
N ARG A 138 -4.40 3.71 7.02
CA ARG A 138 -4.71 2.32 6.68
C ARG A 138 -5.88 1.80 7.49
#